data_AF-A0A5C6SUU2-F1
#
_entry.id   AF-A0A5C6SUU2-F1
#
_cell.length_a   1.000
_cell.length_b   1.000
_cell.length_c   1.000
_cell.angle_alpha   90.00
_cell.angle_beta   90.00
_cell.angle_gamma   90.00
#
_symmetry.space_group_name_H-M   'P 1'
#
loop_
_entity.id
_entity.type
_entity.pdbx_description
1 polymer ?
#
loop_
_entity_poly.entity_id
_entity_poly.type
_entity_poly.pdbx_seq_one_letter_code
_entity_poly.pdbx_strand_id
1 'polypeptide(L)'
;MLDIISHVPAHLTKALYIPKHDDTISHFAIYDISKEYSEKVGINPMGSESYKVELCLLRKPSGYHAGDNARFLVDVDASVSIHERVMGRDPLDAEVSSPIDGERSAKLQIHTGDSSFELSGHEYYPLPEKETKKRIIRYPYMSMSGNHGPSKALRCDWQVHPAEKGPLRYELVDLDRQGEGDGSILAIYHHHGFESELPTSYSHGVLLLPNDSTPLFDITVVSSLMALLATIRKQPAARKRSRFRSLMASL
;
A
#
# COMPACT_ATOMS: atom_id res chain seq x y z
N MET A 1 -1.52 25.45 -1.94
CA MET A 1 -1.21 24.02 -2.16
C MET A 1 -1.71 23.75 -3.55
N LEU A 2 -0.87 23.30 -4.49
CA LEU A 2 -1.41 22.90 -5.79
C LEU A 2 -2.31 21.70 -5.52
N ASP A 3 -3.60 21.79 -5.85
CA ASP A 3 -4.51 20.66 -5.79
C ASP A 3 -4.09 19.71 -6.91
N ILE A 4 -3.18 18.81 -6.56
CA ILE A 4 -2.70 17.77 -7.43
C ILE A 4 -3.82 16.74 -7.53
N ILE A 5 -4.74 16.99 -8.46
CA ILE A 5 -5.93 16.20 -8.71
C ILE A 5 -5.64 15.25 -9.86
N SER A 6 -5.90 13.96 -9.64
CA SER A 6 -5.78 12.93 -10.68
C SER A 6 -7.05 12.10 -10.72
N HIS A 7 -7.48 11.71 -11.92
CA HIS A 7 -8.58 10.77 -12.06
C HIS A 7 -8.14 9.37 -11.61
N VAL A 8 -9.12 8.58 -11.21
CA VAL A 8 -8.93 7.13 -11.01
C VAL A 8 -9.08 6.47 -12.37
N PRO A 9 -8.13 5.62 -12.80
CA PRO A 9 -8.30 4.80 -14.00
C PRO A 9 -9.62 4.03 -13.98
N ALA A 10 -10.37 4.07 -15.08
CA ALA A 10 -11.74 3.56 -15.14
C ALA A 10 -11.88 2.07 -14.83
N HIS A 11 -10.81 1.27 -15.02
CA HIS A 11 -10.81 -0.16 -14.71
C HIS A 11 -10.66 -0.45 -13.21
N LEU A 12 -10.24 0.51 -12.38
CA LEU A 12 -10.03 0.32 -10.95
C LEU A 12 -11.28 0.69 -10.15
N THR A 13 -12.19 -0.27 -10.01
CA THR A 13 -13.48 -0.05 -9.32
C THR A 13 -13.68 -0.91 -8.06
N LYS A 14 -12.86 -1.94 -7.85
CA LYS A 14 -12.86 -2.71 -6.60
C LYS A 14 -12.07 -1.93 -5.55
N ALA A 15 -12.64 -1.71 -4.36
CA ALA A 15 -12.02 -0.94 -3.29
C ALA A 15 -11.92 -1.75 -1.99
N LEU A 16 -10.70 -1.98 -1.53
CA LEU A 16 -10.39 -2.64 -0.28
C LEU A 16 -9.97 -1.62 0.78
N TYR A 17 -10.69 -1.57 1.88
CA TYR A 17 -10.34 -0.75 3.05
C TYR A 17 -9.32 -1.48 3.93
N ILE A 18 -8.21 -0.81 4.18
CA ILE A 18 -7.14 -1.26 5.07
C ILE A 18 -7.23 -0.43 6.36
N PRO A 19 -7.61 -1.04 7.49
CA PRO A 19 -7.77 -0.32 8.74
C PRO A 19 -6.43 0.24 9.23
N LYS A 20 -6.52 1.23 10.12
CA LYS A 20 -5.35 1.79 10.77
C LYS A 20 -4.62 0.70 11.56
N HIS A 21 -3.37 0.45 11.21
CA HIS A 21 -2.50 -0.49 11.90
C HIS A 21 -1.07 0.03 11.96
N ASP A 22 -0.35 -0.43 12.96
CA ASP A 22 1.07 -0.20 13.18
C ASP A 22 1.70 -1.47 13.75
N ASP A 23 2.95 -1.39 14.19
CA ASP A 23 3.69 -2.56 14.68
C ASP A 23 3.20 -3.05 16.06
N THR A 24 2.16 -2.42 16.65
CA THR A 24 1.50 -2.87 17.88
C THR A 24 0.23 -3.69 17.62
N ILE A 25 -0.29 -3.66 16.39
CA ILE A 25 -1.49 -4.41 16.00
C ILE A 25 -1.06 -5.71 15.32
N SER A 26 -1.28 -6.85 15.99
CA SER A 26 -0.91 -8.17 15.48
C SER A 26 -1.96 -8.78 14.54
N HIS A 27 -3.21 -8.33 14.58
CA HIS A 27 -4.29 -8.91 13.77
C HIS A 27 -5.24 -7.82 13.27
N PHE A 28 -5.57 -7.85 11.99
CA PHE A 28 -6.63 -6.99 11.44
C PHE A 28 -7.26 -7.60 10.18
N ALA A 29 -8.44 -7.13 9.82
CA ALA A 29 -9.12 -7.55 8.59
C ALA A 29 -9.09 -6.43 7.55
N ILE A 30 -8.95 -6.81 6.28
CA ILE A 30 -9.12 -5.93 5.11
C ILE A 30 -10.52 -6.18 4.55
N TYR A 31 -11.26 -5.11 4.29
CA TYR A 31 -12.67 -5.19 3.94
C TYR A 31 -12.93 -4.72 2.52
N ASP A 32 -13.82 -5.40 1.81
CA ASP A 32 -14.37 -4.89 0.56
C ASP A 32 -15.41 -3.80 0.86
N ILE A 33 -15.15 -2.59 0.35
CA ILE A 33 -16.02 -1.41 0.44
C ILE A 33 -16.37 -0.86 -0.94
N SER A 34 -16.27 -1.69 -1.99
CA SER A 34 -16.39 -1.26 -3.40
C SER A 34 -17.69 -0.51 -3.68
N LYS A 35 -18.80 -0.98 -3.10
CA LYS A 35 -20.10 -0.35 -3.26
C LYS A 35 -20.11 1.05 -2.66
N GLU A 36 -19.82 1.19 -1.38
CA GLU A 36 -19.84 2.47 -0.67
C GLU A 36 -18.78 3.44 -1.22
N TYR A 37 -17.63 2.91 -1.65
CA TYR A 37 -16.58 3.69 -2.28
C TYR A 37 -17.07 4.29 -3.61
N SER A 38 -17.62 3.48 -4.51
CA SER A 38 -18.08 3.95 -5.83
C SER A 38 -19.22 4.97 -5.73
N GLU A 39 -20.11 4.82 -4.75
CA GLU A 39 -21.26 5.71 -4.54
C GLU A 39 -20.87 7.07 -3.94
N LYS A 40 -19.85 7.14 -3.07
CA LYS A 40 -19.55 8.34 -2.27
C LYS A 40 -18.17 8.94 -2.51
N VAL A 41 -17.15 8.09 -2.66
CA VAL A 41 -15.75 8.52 -2.70
C VAL A 41 -15.26 8.61 -4.14
N GLY A 42 -15.47 7.56 -4.93
CA GLY A 42 -14.96 7.40 -6.30
C GLY A 42 -15.55 8.37 -7.33
N ILE A 43 -16.65 9.06 -6.98
CA ILE A 43 -17.20 10.15 -7.80
C ILE A 43 -16.36 11.43 -7.74
N ASN A 44 -15.51 11.55 -6.72
CA ASN A 44 -14.66 12.72 -6.53
C ASN A 44 -13.28 12.46 -7.12
N PRO A 45 -12.63 13.47 -7.72
CA PRO A 45 -11.26 13.33 -8.20
C PRO A 45 -10.30 12.94 -7.07
N MET A 46 -9.46 11.93 -7.30
CA MET A 46 -8.57 11.40 -6.27
C MET A 46 -7.57 12.46 -5.80
N GLY A 47 -7.39 12.56 -4.49
CA GLY A 47 -6.52 13.55 -3.84
C GLY A 47 -7.16 14.92 -3.61
N SER A 48 -8.35 15.19 -4.17
CA SER A 48 -9.11 16.40 -3.87
C SER A 48 -9.56 16.44 -2.40
N GLU A 49 -9.85 17.64 -1.89
CA GLU A 49 -10.41 17.79 -0.53
C GLU A 49 -11.74 17.05 -0.38
N SER A 50 -12.63 17.11 -1.39
CA SER A 50 -13.89 16.34 -1.38
C SER A 50 -13.64 14.84 -1.31
N TYR A 51 -12.68 14.32 -2.08
CA TYR A 51 -12.30 12.90 -1.99
C TYR A 51 -11.84 12.52 -0.58
N LYS A 52 -10.96 13.31 0.03
CA LYS A 52 -10.44 13.04 1.38
C LYS A 52 -11.54 13.14 2.44
N VAL A 53 -12.43 14.14 2.33
CA VAL A 53 -13.56 14.34 3.23
C VAL A 53 -14.52 13.16 3.13
N GLU A 54 -14.97 12.78 1.94
CA GLU A 54 -15.88 11.64 1.76
C GLU A 54 -15.25 10.34 2.23
N LEU A 55 -13.96 10.14 1.96
CA LEU A 55 -13.25 8.98 2.48
C LEU A 55 -13.23 8.96 4.02
N CYS A 56 -13.05 10.11 4.67
CA CYS A 56 -13.11 10.23 6.15
C CYS A 56 -14.52 9.99 6.71
N LEU A 57 -15.55 10.43 6.00
CA LEU A 57 -16.96 10.31 6.41
C LEU A 57 -17.53 8.91 6.16
N LEU A 58 -16.90 8.12 5.28
CA LEU A 58 -17.29 6.75 5.01
C LEU A 58 -17.28 5.93 6.31
N ARG A 59 -18.39 5.24 6.61
CA ARG A 59 -18.46 4.31 7.74
C ARG A 59 -17.38 3.25 7.57
N LYS A 60 -16.42 3.21 8.48
CA LYS A 60 -15.34 2.22 8.46
C LYS A 60 -15.87 0.87 8.93
N PRO A 61 -15.74 -0.20 8.13
CA PRO A 61 -16.10 -1.53 8.59
C PRO A 61 -15.17 -1.93 9.75
N SER A 62 -15.72 -2.70 10.68
CA SER A 62 -15.04 -3.15 11.90
C SER A 62 -15.29 -4.62 12.22
N GLY A 63 -16.13 -5.30 11.44
CA GLY A 63 -16.54 -6.69 11.66
C GLY A 63 -17.73 -6.83 12.61
N TYR A 64 -18.18 -5.75 13.26
CA TYR A 64 -19.30 -5.78 14.20
C TYR A 64 -20.67 -5.62 13.56
N HIS A 65 -20.72 -5.22 12.28
CA HIS A 65 -21.98 -4.96 11.59
C HIS A 65 -22.25 -6.01 10.50
N ALA A 66 -23.52 -6.39 10.37
CA ALA A 66 -23.97 -7.17 9.24
C ALA A 66 -23.67 -6.40 7.94
N GLY A 67 -23.00 -7.07 7.00
CA GLY A 67 -22.53 -6.46 5.75
C GLY A 67 -21.05 -6.03 5.76
N ASP A 68 -20.35 -6.08 6.89
CA ASP A 68 -18.90 -5.91 6.91
C ASP A 68 -18.21 -7.10 6.21
N ASN A 69 -17.85 -6.90 4.95
CA ASN A 69 -17.29 -7.93 4.08
C ASN A 69 -15.77 -8.00 4.23
N ALA A 70 -15.29 -8.64 5.32
CA ALA A 70 -13.87 -8.92 5.45
C ALA A 70 -13.42 -9.87 4.34
N ARG A 71 -12.50 -9.42 3.50
CA ARG A 71 -11.97 -10.15 2.35
C ARG A 71 -10.67 -10.88 2.67
N PHE A 72 -9.80 -10.25 3.45
CA PHE A 72 -8.56 -10.84 3.91
C PHE A 72 -8.42 -10.66 5.42
N LEU A 73 -7.88 -11.66 6.09
CA LEU A 73 -7.43 -11.60 7.48
C LEU A 73 -5.90 -11.50 7.46
N VAL A 74 -5.36 -10.58 8.22
CA VAL A 74 -3.93 -10.30 8.26
C VAL A 74 -3.41 -10.49 9.67
N ASP A 75 -2.40 -11.33 9.79
CA ASP A 75 -1.68 -11.60 11.03
C ASP A 75 -0.24 -11.10 10.88
N VAL A 76 0.23 -10.31 11.84
CA VAL A 76 1.55 -9.68 11.87
C VAL A 76 2.30 -10.21 13.08
N ASP A 77 3.35 -10.99 12.82
CA ASP A 77 4.29 -11.49 13.81
C ASP A 77 5.74 -11.30 13.28
N ALA A 78 6.57 -12.34 13.27
CA ALA A 78 7.89 -12.31 12.63
C ALA A 78 7.80 -12.15 11.09
N SER A 79 6.70 -12.62 10.50
CA SER A 79 6.27 -12.43 9.11
C SER A 79 4.83 -11.90 9.09
N VAL A 80 4.35 -11.50 7.91
CA VAL A 80 2.95 -11.11 7.71
C VAL A 80 2.24 -12.22 6.97
N SER A 81 1.26 -12.85 7.61
CA SER A 81 0.39 -13.85 7.01
C SER A 81 -0.92 -13.21 6.56
N ILE A 82 -1.38 -13.57 5.37
CA ILE A 82 -2.61 -13.04 4.77
C ILE A 82 -3.46 -14.23 4.35
N HIS A 83 -4.64 -14.33 4.92
CA HIS A 83 -5.58 -15.41 4.69
C HIS A 83 -6.82 -14.88 3.98
N GLU A 84 -7.14 -15.44 2.82
CA GLU A 84 -8.35 -15.08 2.11
C GLU A 84 -9.60 -15.63 2.80
N ARG A 85 -10.57 -14.76 3.05
CA ARG A 85 -11.88 -15.16 3.57
C ARG A 85 -12.84 -15.41 2.40
N VAL A 86 -13.14 -16.67 2.15
CA VAL A 86 -14.03 -17.10 1.06
C VAL A 86 -14.89 -18.31 1.47
N MET A 87 -16.05 -18.45 0.84
CA MET A 87 -16.94 -19.61 0.99
C MET A 87 -17.06 -20.34 -0.36
N GLY A 88 -17.12 -21.67 -0.33
CA GLY A 88 -17.40 -22.48 -1.53
C GLY A 88 -16.20 -22.78 -2.43
N ARG A 89 -14.99 -22.42 -2.01
CA ARG A 89 -13.71 -22.88 -2.59
C ARG A 89 -12.61 -22.84 -1.53
N ASP A 90 -11.47 -23.44 -1.85
CA ASP A 90 -10.28 -23.35 -1.01
C ASP A 90 -9.76 -21.90 -0.95
N PRO A 91 -9.42 -21.41 0.26
CA PRO A 91 -8.85 -20.09 0.43
C PRO A 91 -7.41 -20.04 -0.10
N LEU A 92 -6.98 -18.82 -0.44
CA LEU A 92 -5.59 -18.52 -0.71
C LEU A 92 -4.92 -18.02 0.56
N ASP A 93 -3.69 -18.45 0.77
CA ASP A 93 -2.84 -17.98 1.85
C ASP A 93 -1.59 -17.33 1.26
N ALA A 94 -1.09 -16.30 1.90
CA ALA A 94 0.18 -15.70 1.55
C ALA A 94 0.99 -15.39 2.80
N GLU A 95 2.30 -15.50 2.68
CA GLU A 95 3.26 -15.11 3.71
C GLU A 95 4.24 -14.08 3.12
N VAL A 96 4.47 -13.01 3.86
CA VAL A 96 5.43 -11.97 3.52
C VAL A 96 6.53 -11.98 4.58
N SER A 97 7.75 -12.33 4.18
CA SER A 97 8.89 -12.32 5.08
C SER A 97 9.21 -10.88 5.50
N SER A 98 9.49 -10.66 6.79
CA SER A 98 10.11 -9.40 7.20
C SER A 98 11.49 -9.27 6.55
N PRO A 99 11.87 -8.09 6.02
CA PRO A 99 13.23 -7.85 5.56
C PRO A 99 14.20 -8.18 6.69
N ILE A 100 15.14 -9.09 6.44
CA ILE A 100 16.26 -9.37 7.35
C ILE A 100 17.05 -8.06 7.51
N ASP A 101 17.53 -7.76 8.72
CA ASP A 101 18.20 -6.48 8.98
C ASP A 101 19.41 -6.29 8.04
N GLY A 102 19.38 -5.20 7.26
CA GLY A 102 20.35 -4.91 6.20
C GLY A 102 19.97 -5.41 4.79
N GLU A 103 19.00 -6.30 4.65
CA GLU A 103 18.46 -6.76 3.37
C GLU A 103 17.31 -5.84 2.91
N ARG A 104 17.42 -5.30 1.70
CA ARG A 104 16.42 -4.42 1.06
C ARG A 104 15.41 -5.21 0.24
N SER A 105 15.16 -6.45 0.64
CA SER A 105 14.29 -7.38 -0.06
C SER A 105 13.22 -7.93 0.86
N ALA A 106 12.08 -8.28 0.28
CA ALA A 106 11.02 -9.04 0.91
C ALA A 106 10.69 -10.23 0.01
N LYS A 107 10.41 -11.39 0.59
CA LYS A 107 9.88 -12.55 -0.12
C LYS A 107 8.40 -12.69 0.17
N LEU A 108 7.64 -12.95 -0.88
CA LEU A 108 6.22 -13.20 -0.83
C LEU A 108 6.01 -14.62 -1.33
N GLN A 109 5.44 -15.46 -0.48
CA GLN A 109 5.04 -16.81 -0.84
C GLN A 109 3.53 -16.87 -0.87
N ILE A 110 2.95 -17.36 -1.97
CA ILE A 110 1.50 -17.48 -2.14
C ILE A 110 1.17 -18.94 -2.34
N HIS A 111 0.26 -19.45 -1.52
CA HIS A 111 -0.17 -20.84 -1.49
C HIS A 111 -1.56 -20.97 -2.12
N THR A 112 -1.71 -21.97 -2.99
CA THR A 112 -2.95 -22.27 -3.70
C THR A 112 -3.11 -23.79 -3.79
N GLY A 113 -3.82 -24.38 -2.81
CA GLY A 113 -3.89 -25.84 -2.67
C GLY A 113 -2.48 -26.43 -2.59
N ASP A 114 -2.14 -27.32 -3.53
CA ASP A 114 -0.82 -27.99 -3.59
C ASP A 114 0.28 -27.17 -4.30
N SER A 115 -0.04 -25.99 -4.81
CA SER A 115 0.92 -25.12 -5.52
C SER A 115 1.38 -23.96 -4.66
N SER A 116 2.64 -23.55 -4.82
CA SER A 116 3.17 -22.34 -4.22
C SER A 116 3.91 -21.49 -5.24
N PHE A 117 3.74 -20.18 -5.17
CA PHE A 117 4.41 -19.19 -6.00
C PHE A 117 5.28 -18.28 -5.14
N GLU A 118 6.44 -17.89 -5.65
CA GLU A 118 7.36 -16.98 -4.95
C GLU A 118 7.58 -15.72 -5.78
N LEU A 119 7.44 -14.57 -5.11
CA LEU A 119 7.83 -13.27 -5.61
C LEU A 119 8.87 -12.63 -4.70
N SER A 120 9.83 -11.96 -5.30
CA SER A 120 10.80 -11.11 -4.61
C SER A 120 10.41 -9.64 -4.79
N GLY A 121 10.28 -8.94 -3.67
CA GLY A 121 10.17 -7.50 -3.59
C GLY A 121 11.54 -6.89 -3.29
N HIS A 122 11.94 -5.84 -4.00
CA HIS A 122 13.18 -5.10 -3.74
C HIS A 122 12.90 -3.61 -3.61
N GLU A 123 13.29 -3.01 -2.47
CA GLU A 123 13.11 -1.57 -2.24
C GLU A 123 14.22 -0.73 -2.88
N TYR A 124 13.85 0.41 -3.45
CA TYR A 124 14.80 1.37 -3.99
C TYR A 124 14.24 2.81 -3.93
N TYR A 125 15.10 3.81 -4.15
CA TYR A 125 14.76 5.23 -3.90
C TYR A 125 15.13 6.08 -5.12
N PRO A 126 14.28 6.08 -6.17
CA PRO A 126 14.59 6.81 -7.40
C PRO A 126 14.38 8.32 -7.27
N LEU A 127 13.57 8.75 -6.29
CA LEU A 127 13.26 10.15 -6.05
C LEU A 127 14.25 10.79 -5.07
N PRO A 128 14.55 12.09 -5.22
CA PRO A 128 15.41 12.80 -4.28
C PRO A 128 14.78 12.84 -2.89
N GLU A 129 15.62 12.78 -1.86
CA GLU A 129 15.17 12.96 -0.48
C GLU A 129 14.62 14.38 -0.28
N LYS A 130 13.53 14.49 0.47
CA LYS A 130 12.95 15.78 0.84
C LYS A 130 13.33 16.13 2.27
N GLU A 131 14.18 17.13 2.43
CA GLU A 131 14.50 17.68 3.74
C GLU A 131 13.39 18.62 4.22
N THR A 132 12.90 18.36 5.43
CA THR A 132 12.00 19.26 6.14
C THR A 132 12.64 19.70 7.45
N LYS A 133 12.12 20.77 8.06
CA LYS A 133 12.58 21.24 9.38
C LYS A 133 12.53 20.13 10.45
N LYS A 134 11.67 19.12 10.27
CA LYS A 134 11.41 18.07 11.27
C LYS A 134 12.05 16.74 10.92
N ARG A 135 12.19 16.39 9.63
CA ARG A 135 12.65 15.07 9.17
C ARG A 135 13.17 15.08 7.73
N ILE A 136 13.96 14.06 7.40
CA ILE A 136 14.24 13.66 6.01
C ILE A 136 13.13 12.71 5.59
N ILE A 137 12.53 12.95 4.44
CA ILE A 137 11.50 12.09 3.85
C ILE A 137 12.10 11.37 2.66
N ARG A 138 11.89 10.05 2.62
CA ARG A 138 12.27 9.19 1.50
C ARG A 138 11.03 8.55 0.92
N TYR A 139 11.02 8.39 -0.40
CA TYR A 139 9.91 7.80 -1.13
C TYR A 139 10.37 6.45 -1.70
N PRO A 140 10.16 5.34 -0.96
CA PRO A 140 10.59 4.03 -1.41
C PRO A 140 9.67 3.61 -2.55
N TYR A 141 10.27 3.12 -3.61
CA TYR A 141 9.61 2.29 -4.60
C TYR A 141 9.90 0.84 -4.24
N MET A 142 9.03 -0.08 -4.66
CA MET A 142 9.23 -1.50 -4.43
C MET A 142 9.00 -2.26 -5.72
N SER A 143 10.06 -2.88 -6.25
CA SER A 143 9.99 -3.70 -7.45
C SER A 143 9.66 -5.13 -7.11
N MET A 144 8.60 -5.66 -7.72
CA MET A 144 8.10 -7.01 -7.54
C MET A 144 8.42 -7.82 -8.79
N SER A 145 9.14 -8.93 -8.61
CA SER A 145 9.41 -9.86 -9.69
C SER A 145 9.38 -11.30 -9.22
N GLY A 146 8.90 -12.20 -10.07
CA GLY A 146 8.86 -13.62 -9.75
C GLY A 146 7.80 -14.38 -10.54
N ASN A 147 7.63 -15.65 -10.19
CA ASN A 147 6.62 -16.49 -10.81
C ASN A 147 5.26 -16.16 -10.21
N HIS A 148 4.27 -15.86 -11.06
CA HIS A 148 2.91 -15.56 -10.63
C HIS A 148 1.95 -16.46 -11.40
N GLY A 149 1.72 -17.65 -10.86
CA GLY A 149 0.96 -18.69 -11.56
C GLY A 149 1.82 -19.52 -12.52
N PRO A 150 1.22 -20.53 -13.19
CA PRO A 150 1.92 -21.50 -14.02
C PRO A 150 2.45 -20.95 -15.36
N SER A 151 2.16 -19.71 -15.73
CA SER A 151 2.41 -19.24 -17.11
C SER A 151 2.90 -17.80 -17.26
N LYS A 152 3.06 -17.02 -16.17
CA LYS A 152 3.45 -15.61 -16.29
C LYS A 152 4.40 -15.19 -15.16
N ALA A 153 5.54 -14.62 -15.55
CA ALA A 153 6.37 -13.85 -14.63
C ALA A 153 5.67 -12.50 -14.40
N LEU A 154 5.49 -12.11 -13.14
CA LEU A 154 5.00 -10.77 -12.81
C LEU A 154 6.21 -9.84 -12.71
N ARG A 155 6.13 -8.66 -13.33
CA ARG A 155 7.11 -7.59 -13.20
C ARG A 155 6.38 -6.26 -13.03
N CYS A 156 6.26 -5.83 -11.79
CA CYS A 156 5.54 -4.60 -11.47
C CYS A 156 6.22 -3.85 -10.34
N ASP A 157 5.98 -2.54 -10.29
CA ASP A 157 6.59 -1.66 -9.30
C ASP A 157 5.54 -0.85 -8.56
N TRP A 158 5.64 -0.81 -7.24
CA TRP A 158 4.96 0.22 -6.45
C TRP A 158 5.74 1.53 -6.55
N GLN A 159 5.07 2.57 -7.07
CA GLN A 159 5.63 3.88 -7.36
C GLN A 159 4.81 4.97 -6.66
N VAL A 160 5.44 6.08 -6.29
CA VAL A 160 4.77 7.26 -5.74
C VAL A 160 5.21 8.49 -6.52
N HIS A 161 4.27 9.40 -6.80
CA HIS A 161 4.55 10.59 -7.59
C HIS A 161 4.19 11.86 -6.80
N PRO A 162 4.97 12.26 -5.78
CA PRO A 162 4.59 13.32 -4.85
C PRO A 162 4.29 14.66 -5.53
N ALA A 163 5.01 15.00 -6.61
CA ALA A 163 4.86 16.25 -7.33
C ALA A 163 3.68 16.25 -8.33
N GLU A 164 3.27 15.08 -8.81
CA GLU A 164 2.29 14.93 -9.91
C GLU A 164 0.95 14.35 -9.47
N LYS A 165 0.95 13.54 -8.40
CA LYS A 165 -0.23 12.83 -7.88
C LYS A 165 -0.39 12.93 -6.36
N GLY A 166 0.53 13.64 -5.68
CA GLY A 166 0.55 13.81 -4.25
C GLY A 166 1.27 12.66 -3.51
N PRO A 167 1.71 12.90 -2.26
CA PRO A 167 2.56 11.96 -1.52
C PRO A 167 1.81 10.84 -0.81
N LEU A 168 0.47 10.85 -0.86
CA LEU A 168 -0.38 9.85 -0.22
C LEU A 168 -0.81 8.71 -1.14
N ARG A 169 -0.43 8.77 -2.43
CA ARG A 169 -0.86 7.84 -3.47
C ARG A 169 0.32 7.02 -3.96
N TYR A 170 0.20 5.71 -3.83
CA TYR A 170 1.08 4.73 -4.44
C TYR A 170 0.35 4.00 -5.57
N GLU A 171 1.04 3.74 -6.67
CA GLU A 171 0.52 3.05 -7.85
C GLU A 171 1.35 1.79 -8.09
N LEU A 172 0.69 0.66 -8.28
CA LEU A 172 1.34 -0.55 -8.77
C LEU A 172 1.32 -0.49 -10.29
N VAL A 173 2.49 -0.45 -10.93
CA VAL A 173 2.63 -0.27 -12.38
C VAL A 173 3.20 -1.53 -13.00
N ASP A 174 2.55 -2.06 -14.04
CA ASP A 174 3.08 -3.11 -14.90
C ASP A 174 4.26 -2.56 -15.73
N LEU A 175 5.46 -3.10 -15.51
CA LEU A 175 6.66 -2.63 -16.19
C LEU A 175 6.69 -3.05 -17.66
N ASP A 176 6.02 -4.14 -18.02
CA ASP A 176 5.98 -4.61 -19.41
C ASP A 176 5.02 -3.77 -20.26
N ARG A 177 4.13 -2.99 -19.62
CA ARG A 177 3.16 -2.08 -20.25
C ARG A 177 3.45 -0.62 -19.98
N GLN A 178 4.61 -0.30 -19.40
CA GLN A 178 4.96 1.05 -19.01
C GLN A 178 4.95 1.98 -20.23
N GLY A 179 4.16 3.05 -20.17
CA GLY A 179 3.95 3.98 -21.28
C GLY A 179 2.54 3.95 -21.87
N GLU A 180 1.72 2.95 -21.53
CA GLU A 180 0.28 2.89 -21.90
C GLU A 180 -0.61 3.82 -21.04
N GLY A 181 -0.01 4.77 -20.32
CA GLY A 181 -0.72 5.68 -19.41
C GLY A 181 -1.44 4.90 -18.31
N ASP A 182 -2.74 5.12 -18.16
CA ASP A 182 -3.56 4.45 -17.15
C ASP A 182 -3.61 2.92 -17.32
N GLY A 183 -3.41 2.42 -18.54
CA GLY A 183 -3.48 0.99 -18.84
C GLY A 183 -2.37 0.15 -18.18
N SER A 184 -1.27 0.79 -17.74
CA SER A 184 -0.20 0.13 -17.00
C SER A 184 -0.44 0.12 -15.49
N ILE A 185 -1.41 0.89 -14.97
CA ILE A 185 -1.70 0.96 -13.54
C ILE A 185 -2.54 -0.26 -13.14
N LEU A 186 -1.95 -1.16 -12.38
CA LEU A 186 -2.55 -2.40 -11.91
C LEU A 186 -3.33 -2.22 -10.60
N ALA A 187 -2.90 -1.30 -9.75
CA ALA A 187 -3.56 -1.00 -8.48
C ALA A 187 -3.18 0.40 -7.97
N ILE A 188 -3.99 0.95 -7.07
CA ILE A 188 -3.68 2.21 -6.39
C ILE A 188 -3.92 2.07 -4.90
N TYR A 189 -2.90 2.33 -4.07
CA TYR A 189 -3.10 2.58 -2.65
C TYR A 189 -3.17 4.08 -2.39
N HIS A 190 -4.24 4.53 -1.72
CA HIS A 190 -4.34 5.89 -1.23
C HIS A 190 -4.43 5.90 0.29
N HIS A 191 -3.50 6.60 0.93
CA HIS A 191 -3.49 6.74 2.38
C HIS A 191 -4.70 7.55 2.86
N HIS A 192 -5.27 7.15 3.99
CA HIS A 192 -6.40 7.82 4.59
C HIS A 192 -5.96 9.00 5.46
N GLY A 193 -6.39 10.21 5.09
CA GLY A 193 -6.25 11.40 5.92
C GLY A 193 -5.92 12.65 5.11
N PHE A 194 -5.42 13.65 5.81
CA PHE A 194 -5.05 14.97 5.29
C PHE A 194 -3.56 15.28 5.51
N GLU A 195 -2.76 14.24 5.73
CA GLU A 195 -1.34 14.38 5.97
C GLU A 195 -0.65 14.97 4.74
N SER A 196 0.37 15.79 5.00
CA SER A 196 1.17 16.34 3.91
C SER A 196 2.09 15.30 3.27
N GLU A 197 2.25 14.13 3.89
CA GLU A 197 3.20 13.07 3.54
C GLU A 197 2.73 11.75 4.13
N LEU A 198 3.12 10.61 3.54
CA LEU A 198 2.75 9.31 4.09
C LEU A 198 3.32 9.12 5.52
N PRO A 199 2.50 8.70 6.50
CA PRO A 199 2.98 8.46 7.85
C PRO A 199 3.93 7.26 7.92
N THR A 200 5.01 7.40 8.69
CA THR A 200 5.92 6.29 9.01
C THR A 200 5.51 5.56 10.28
N SER A 201 4.49 6.05 11.00
CA SER A 201 4.06 5.50 12.29
C SER A 201 2.89 4.52 12.19
N TYR A 202 2.10 4.58 11.11
CA TYR A 202 0.97 3.69 10.88
C TYR A 202 0.63 3.65 9.40
N SER A 203 -0.18 2.66 9.02
CA SER A 203 -0.76 2.53 7.70
C SER A 203 -2.28 2.47 7.82
N HIS A 204 -2.99 3.17 6.94
CA HIS A 204 -4.45 3.30 6.94
C HIS A 204 -4.87 3.80 5.57
N GLY A 205 -5.80 3.16 4.88
CA GLY A 205 -6.10 3.60 3.52
C GLY A 205 -7.09 2.75 2.76
N VAL A 206 -7.15 3.01 1.46
CA VAL A 206 -7.93 2.25 0.51
C VAL A 206 -7.01 1.78 -0.61
N LEU A 207 -7.12 0.50 -0.97
CA LEU A 207 -6.48 -0.13 -2.11
C LEU A 207 -7.53 -0.33 -3.21
N LEU A 208 -7.29 0.23 -4.38
CA LEU A 208 -8.10 0.07 -5.56
C LEU A 208 -7.51 -1.00 -6.48
N LEU A 209 -8.37 -1.86 -6.98
CA LEU A 209 -8.05 -3.00 -7.83
C LEU A 209 -9.02 -3.06 -9.03
N PRO A 210 -8.68 -3.80 -10.09
CA PRO A 210 -9.63 -4.13 -11.14
C PRO A 210 -10.80 -4.96 -10.60
N ASN A 211 -12.01 -4.77 -11.14
CA ASN A 211 -13.15 -5.57 -10.69
C ASN A 211 -13.05 -7.03 -11.11
N ASP A 212 -12.50 -7.24 -12.30
CA ASP A 212 -12.30 -8.53 -12.97
C ASP A 212 -11.00 -9.23 -12.55
N SER A 213 -10.27 -8.67 -11.57
CA SER A 213 -9.06 -9.29 -11.07
C SER A 213 -9.35 -10.63 -10.37
N THR A 214 -8.40 -11.55 -10.49
CA THR A 214 -8.49 -12.88 -9.89
C THR A 214 -8.14 -12.83 -8.39
N PRO A 215 -8.60 -13.80 -7.60
CA PRO A 215 -8.20 -13.93 -6.19
C PRO A 215 -6.68 -13.98 -5.99
N LEU A 216 -5.97 -14.69 -6.88
CA LEU A 216 -4.52 -14.80 -6.87
C LEU A 216 -3.85 -13.43 -7.07
N PHE A 217 -4.37 -12.63 -7.99
CA PHE A 217 -3.88 -11.27 -8.19
C PHE A 217 -4.16 -10.40 -6.96
N ASP A 218 -5.39 -10.43 -6.43
CA ASP A 218 -5.78 -9.61 -5.28
C ASP A 218 -4.89 -9.87 -4.07
N ILE A 219 -4.67 -11.14 -3.70
CA ILE A 219 -3.80 -11.49 -2.57
C ILE A 219 -2.33 -11.13 -2.84
N THR A 220 -1.85 -11.22 -4.09
CA THR A 220 -0.50 -10.77 -4.48
C THR A 220 -0.34 -9.27 -4.28
N VAL A 221 -1.31 -8.47 -4.73
CA VAL A 221 -1.27 -7.01 -4.58
C VAL A 221 -1.34 -6.63 -3.11
N VAL A 222 -2.23 -7.25 -2.32
CA VAL A 222 -2.30 -7.02 -0.86
C VAL A 222 -0.98 -7.37 -0.19
N SER A 223 -0.38 -8.51 -0.51
CA SER A 223 0.89 -8.97 0.05
C SER A 223 2.05 -8.01 -0.26
N SER A 224 2.17 -7.59 -1.53
CA SER A 224 3.19 -6.61 -1.93
C SER A 224 2.98 -5.24 -1.31
N LEU A 225 1.72 -4.82 -1.12
CA LEU A 225 1.41 -3.59 -0.41
C LEU A 225 1.80 -3.68 1.08
N MET A 226 1.58 -4.83 1.74
CA MET A 226 2.02 -5.01 3.13
C MET A 226 3.54 -4.90 3.25
N ALA A 227 4.30 -5.48 2.32
CA ALA A 227 5.75 -5.31 2.26
C ALA A 227 6.16 -3.84 2.09
N LEU A 228 5.55 -3.13 1.14
CA LEU A 228 5.80 -1.70 0.91
C LEU A 228 5.51 -0.86 2.15
N LEU A 229 4.35 -1.06 2.77
CA LEU A 229 3.93 -0.30 3.95
C LEU A 229 4.87 -0.55 5.14
N ALA A 230 5.34 -1.80 5.32
CA ALA A 230 6.36 -2.12 6.31
C ALA A 230 7.68 -1.38 6.02
N THR A 231 8.14 -1.36 4.76
CA THR A 231 9.32 -0.57 4.35
C THR A 231 9.15 0.92 4.68
N ILE A 232 7.97 1.51 4.43
CA ILE A 232 7.70 2.92 4.74
C ILE A 232 7.75 3.16 6.27
N ARG A 233 7.22 2.24 7.07
CA ARG A 233 7.26 2.35 8.54
C ARG A 233 8.66 2.18 9.13
N LYS A 234 9.50 1.33 8.53
CA LYS A 234 10.91 1.12 8.94
C LYS A 234 11.83 2.33 8.67
N GLN A 235 11.36 3.34 7.95
CA GLN A 235 12.18 4.51 7.68
C GLN A 235 12.58 5.24 8.98
N PRO A 236 13.84 5.68 9.10
CA PRO A 236 14.33 6.28 10.32
C PRO A 236 13.54 7.55 10.65
N ALA A 237 12.94 7.57 11.85
CA ALA A 237 12.43 8.80 12.44
C ALA A 237 13.60 9.79 12.59
N ALA A 238 13.35 11.06 12.31
CA ALA A 238 14.37 12.10 12.22
C ALA A 238 15.42 12.04 13.36
N ARG A 239 16.70 12.12 12.98
CA ARG A 239 17.75 12.48 13.93
C ARG A 239 17.40 13.87 14.49
N LYS A 240 17.07 13.96 15.79
CA LYS A 240 17.12 15.23 16.51
C LYS A 240 18.53 15.78 16.27
N ARG A 241 18.67 16.86 15.48
CA ARG A 241 19.93 17.61 15.43
C ARG A 241 20.19 18.10 16.85
N SER A 242 21.06 17.39 17.57
CA SER A 242 21.64 17.86 18.81
C SER A 242 22.22 19.25 18.54
N ARG A 243 21.64 20.28 19.15
CA ARG A 243 22.21 21.62 19.17
C ARG A 243 23.41 21.62 20.11
N PHE A 244 24.49 20.96 19.70
CA PHE A 244 25.79 21.07 20.36
C PHE A 244 26.86 21.44 19.33
N ARG A 245 26.70 22.59 18.69
CA ARG A 245 27.79 23.38 18.11
C ARG A 245 27.42 24.86 18.13
N SER A 246 27.58 25.49 19.30
CA SER A 246 28.02 26.88 19.43
C SER A 246 28.14 27.21 20.93
N LEU A 247 29.26 26.81 21.53
CA LEU A 247 29.77 27.37 22.79
C LEU A 247 31.31 27.45 22.77
N MET A 248 31.88 27.63 21.57
CA MET A 248 33.29 27.97 21.34
C MET A 248 33.33 29.17 20.39
N ALA A 249 32.57 30.21 20.73
CA ALA A 249 32.60 31.52 20.08
C ALA A 249 32.07 32.59 21.05
N SER A 250 32.68 32.68 22.23
CA SER A 250 32.62 33.88 23.06
C SER A 250 33.73 33.81 24.11
N LEU A 251 34.84 34.49 23.77
CA LEU A 251 35.83 35.15 24.63
C LEU A 251 36.61 34.28 25.62
#